data_AF-Q8BKE8-F1
#
_entry.id   AF-Q8BKE8-F1
#
_cell.length_a   1.000
_cell.length_b   1.000
_cell.length_c   1.000
_cell.angle_alpha   90.00
_cell.angle_beta   90.00
_cell.angle_gamma   90.00
#
_symmetry.space_group_name_H-M   'P 1'
#
loop_
_entity.id
_entity.type
_entity.pdbx_description
1 polymer ?
#
loop_
_entity_poly.entity_id
_entity_poly.type
_entity_poly.pdbx_seq_one_letter_code
_entity_poly.pdbx_strand_id
1 'polypeptide(L)'
;MRRCTNIRPGETGMDVTSRCTLGDPNKLPEGVPQPARMPYISDKHPRQTLEVINLLRKHRELCDVVLVVGAKKIYAHRVILSACSPYFRAMFTGELAESRQTEVVIRDIDERAMELLIDFAYTSQITVEEGNVQTLLPAACLLQLAEIQEACCEFLKRQLDPSNCLGIRAFADTHSCRELLRIADKFTQHNFQEVSHGLRR
;
A
#
# COMPACT_ATOMS: atom_id res chain seq x y z
N MET A 1 36.45 67.80 48.56
CA MET A 1 36.19 69.04 47.80
C MET A 1 34.78 68.98 47.21
N ARG A 2 33.80 69.74 47.73
CA ARG A 2 33.04 70.82 47.03
C ARG A 2 32.74 70.48 45.55
N ARG A 3 31.49 70.34 45.10
CA ARG A 3 30.41 71.34 45.17
C ARG A 3 29.01 70.71 45.34
N CYS A 4 28.30 71.23 46.33
CA CYS A 4 26.85 71.20 46.48
C CYS A 4 26.23 72.39 45.75
N THR A 5 25.03 72.22 45.19
CA THR A 5 23.96 73.24 45.09
C THR A 5 22.67 72.48 44.75
N ASN A 6 21.49 72.70 45.31
CA ASN A 6 21.02 73.25 46.58
C ASN A 6 19.57 72.75 46.69
N ILE A 7 19.09 72.52 47.92
CA ILE A 7 17.76 71.96 48.21
C ILE A 7 16.72 73.09 48.45
N ARG A 8 15.43 72.80 48.12
CA ARG A 8 14.14 73.28 48.71
C ARG A 8 13.47 74.58 48.17
N PRO A 9 12.15 74.83 48.39
CA PRO A 9 11.07 74.04 49.07
C PRO A 9 9.65 74.05 48.40
N GLY A 10 8.72 73.23 48.94
CA GLY A 10 7.25 73.38 48.81
C GLY A 10 6.63 72.67 47.60
N GLU A 11 5.48 72.00 47.63
CA GLU A 11 4.34 71.96 48.55
C GLU A 11 3.61 70.60 48.39
N THR A 12 2.75 70.34 49.36
CA THR A 12 1.88 69.18 49.62
C THR A 12 1.17 68.51 48.43
N GLY A 13 1.19 67.17 48.42
CA GLY A 13 0.24 66.33 47.68
C GLY A 13 0.59 64.85 47.83
N MET A 14 -0.12 64.14 48.71
CA MET A 14 -0.06 62.67 48.75
C MET A 14 -0.78 62.13 47.52
N ASP A 15 -0.08 61.35 46.68
CA ASP A 15 -0.70 60.17 46.10
C ASP A 15 0.28 58.99 46.08
N VAL A 16 -0.26 57.89 46.56
CA VAL A 16 0.31 56.56 46.67
C VAL A 16 0.31 55.94 45.28
N THR A 17 1.46 55.54 44.75
CA THR A 17 1.63 54.26 44.03
C THR A 17 3.07 54.09 43.56
N SER A 18 3.82 53.30 44.32
CA SER A 18 4.95 52.55 43.80
C SER A 18 4.45 51.62 42.69
N ARG A 19 4.91 51.80 41.45
CA ARG A 19 4.91 50.73 40.44
C ARG A 19 6.32 50.53 39.92
N CYS A 20 7.12 49.82 40.72
CA CYS A 20 8.13 48.94 40.14
C CYS A 20 7.34 47.86 39.41
N THR A 21 7.37 47.85 38.08
CA THR A 21 6.89 46.68 37.32
C THR A 21 7.86 45.55 37.62
N LEU A 22 7.44 44.68 38.54
CA LEU A 22 7.98 43.34 38.72
C LEU A 22 8.04 42.68 37.34
N GLY A 23 9.24 42.35 36.89
CA GLY A 23 9.41 41.47 35.74
C GLY A 23 8.70 40.15 36.03
N ASP A 24 7.94 39.66 35.05
CA ASP A 24 7.18 38.43 35.17
C ASP A 24 8.13 37.25 35.49
N PRO A 25 7.99 36.57 36.64
CA PRO A 25 8.88 35.48 37.04
C PRO A 25 8.73 34.21 36.17
N ASN A 26 7.86 34.24 35.16
CA ASN A 26 7.58 33.12 34.26
C ASN A 26 7.99 33.35 32.79
N LYS A 27 8.83 34.35 32.50
CA LYS A 27 9.39 34.50 31.15
C LYS A 27 10.50 33.44 30.93
N LEU A 28 10.14 32.34 30.28
CA LEU A 28 11.09 31.35 29.77
C LEU A 28 12.15 32.06 28.90
N PRO A 29 13.44 31.67 28.98
CA PRO A 29 14.49 32.32 28.21
C PRO A 29 14.20 32.16 26.71
N GLU A 30 14.02 33.30 26.03
CA GLU A 30 13.89 33.37 24.59
C GLU A 30 15.19 32.86 23.93
N GLY A 31 15.06 31.83 23.08
CA GLY A 31 15.99 31.61 21.98
C GLY A 31 17.19 30.70 22.24
N VAL A 32 16.98 29.45 22.67
CA VAL A 32 17.97 28.41 22.34
C VAL A 32 17.88 28.15 20.83
N PRO A 33 18.94 28.36 20.02
CA PRO A 33 18.91 27.99 18.61
C PRO A 33 18.67 26.50 18.52
N GLN A 34 17.54 26.09 17.94
CA GLN A 34 17.34 24.68 17.64
C GLN A 34 18.45 24.23 16.70
N PRO A 35 19.09 23.06 16.92
CA PRO A 35 20.16 22.59 16.06
C PRO A 35 19.64 22.51 14.62
N ALA A 36 20.47 22.90 13.65
CA ALA A 36 20.12 22.84 12.25
C ALA A 36 19.68 21.40 11.89
N ARG A 37 18.42 21.25 11.47
CA ARG A 37 17.82 19.98 11.05
C ARG A 37 17.42 20.10 9.58
N MET A 38 17.87 19.16 8.75
CA MET A 38 17.48 19.07 7.34
C MET A 38 16.97 17.65 7.05
N PRO A 39 15.65 17.42 7.03
CA PRO A 39 15.11 16.12 6.65
C PRO A 39 15.40 15.83 5.17
N TYR A 40 15.79 14.60 4.87
CA TYR A 40 16.01 14.12 3.50
C TYR A 40 15.17 12.87 3.24
N ILE A 41 14.44 12.86 2.13
CA ILE A 41 13.67 11.71 1.64
C ILE A 41 14.17 11.44 0.23
N SER A 42 14.56 10.18 -0.03
CA SER A 42 15.02 9.78 -1.37
C SER A 42 13.89 9.14 -2.14
N ASP A 43 13.51 9.73 -3.27
CA ASP A 43 12.51 9.15 -4.18
C ASP A 43 13.07 7.92 -4.95
N LYS A 44 14.40 7.79 -5.01
CA LYS A 44 15.07 6.71 -5.75
C LYS A 44 15.29 5.46 -4.92
N HIS A 45 15.49 5.63 -3.61
CA HIS A 45 15.87 4.53 -2.73
C HIS A 45 14.88 3.36 -2.75
N PRO A 46 13.53 3.55 -2.68
CA PRO A 46 12.60 2.42 -2.71
C PRO A 46 12.72 1.57 -3.99
N ARG A 47 12.78 2.22 -5.15
CA ARG A 47 12.91 1.55 -6.45
C ARG A 47 14.24 0.82 -6.58
N GLN A 48 15.35 1.49 -6.29
CA GLN A 48 16.69 0.90 -6.40
C GLN A 48 16.86 -0.28 -5.44
N THR A 49 16.35 -0.15 -4.21
CA THR A 49 16.37 -1.24 -3.23
C THR A 49 15.58 -2.44 -3.72
N LEU A 50 14.37 -2.24 -4.27
CA LEU A 50 13.56 -3.34 -4.80
C LEU A 50 14.21 -4.00 -6.02
N GLU A 51 14.84 -3.22 -6.92
CA GLU A 51 15.61 -3.74 -8.06
C GLU A 51 16.76 -4.65 -7.60
N VAL A 52 17.52 -4.25 -6.57
CA VAL A 52 18.58 -5.07 -5.98
C VAL A 52 18.01 -6.32 -5.32
N ILE A 53 16.92 -6.21 -4.56
CA ILE A 53 16.27 -7.36 -3.90
C ILE A 53 15.76 -8.37 -4.95
N ASN A 54 15.28 -7.91 -6.10
CA ASN A 54 14.90 -8.78 -7.21
C ASN A 54 16.11 -9.49 -7.83
N LEU A 55 17.27 -8.83 -7.91
CA LEU A 55 18.51 -9.47 -8.35
C LEU A 55 18.93 -10.59 -7.38
N LEU A 56 18.89 -10.33 -6.07
CA LEU A 56 19.16 -11.34 -5.04
C LEU A 56 18.23 -12.55 -5.21
N ARG A 57 16.93 -12.33 -5.45
CA ARG A 57 15.96 -13.39 -5.72
C ARG A 57 16.36 -14.22 -6.95
N LYS A 58 16.71 -13.57 -8.05
CA LYS A 58 17.11 -14.25 -9.30
C LYS A 58 18.37 -15.09 -9.12
N HIS A 59 19.29 -14.66 -8.26
CA HIS A 59 20.49 -15.42 -7.89
C HIS A 59 20.26 -16.41 -6.74
N ARG A 60 19.06 -16.45 -6.16
CA ARG A 60 18.68 -17.27 -5.00
C ARG A 60 19.51 -16.95 -3.75
N GLU A 61 20.01 -15.73 -3.67
CA GLU A 61 20.72 -15.21 -2.50
C GLU A 61 19.69 -14.79 -1.46
N LEU A 62 19.94 -15.15 -0.19
CA LEU A 62 19.10 -14.80 0.97
C LEU A 62 17.63 -15.26 0.88
N CYS A 63 17.28 -16.10 -0.09
CA CYS A 63 15.95 -16.69 -0.20
C CYS A 63 15.74 -17.69 0.93
N ASP A 64 14.71 -17.45 1.75
CA ASP A 64 14.36 -18.21 2.95
C ASP A 64 13.08 -19.02 2.77
N VAL A 65 12.48 -19.00 1.57
CA VAL A 65 11.33 -19.84 1.19
C VAL A 65 11.36 -20.24 -0.28
N VAL A 66 10.83 -21.44 -0.55
CA VAL A 66 10.52 -21.95 -1.89
C VAL A 66 9.02 -22.22 -1.97
N LEU A 67 8.32 -21.53 -2.88
CA LEU A 67 6.93 -21.82 -3.17
C LEU A 67 6.87 -22.91 -4.24
N VAL A 68 6.12 -23.98 -3.97
CA VAL A 68 5.87 -25.06 -4.92
C VAL A 68 4.44 -24.92 -5.43
N VAL A 69 4.30 -24.63 -6.72
CA VAL A 69 3.01 -24.51 -7.40
C VAL A 69 3.02 -25.45 -8.59
N GLY A 70 2.20 -26.50 -8.52
CA GLY A 70 2.24 -27.60 -9.48
C GLY A 70 3.65 -28.21 -9.57
N ALA A 71 4.26 -28.15 -10.75
CA ALA A 71 5.61 -28.63 -11.01
C ALA A 71 6.70 -27.56 -10.79
N LYS A 72 6.33 -26.29 -10.59
CA LYS A 72 7.27 -25.18 -10.48
C LYS A 72 7.72 -24.91 -9.05
N LYS A 73 8.99 -24.53 -8.92
CA LYS A 73 9.60 -24.05 -7.68
C LYS A 73 10.04 -22.61 -7.82
N ILE A 74 9.49 -21.73 -6.99
CA ILE A 74 9.75 -20.29 -6.99
C ILE A 74 10.49 -19.92 -5.71
N TYR A 75 11.76 -19.54 -5.85
CA TYR A 75 12.58 -19.06 -4.74
C TYR A 75 12.22 -17.60 -4.42
N ALA A 76 12.00 -17.30 -3.14
CA ALA A 76 11.58 -15.98 -2.71
C ALA A 76 12.06 -15.66 -1.30
N HIS A 77 11.80 -14.41 -0.90
CA HIS A 77 12.08 -13.88 0.43
C HIS A 77 10.75 -13.68 1.15
N ARG A 78 10.57 -14.32 2.31
CA ARG A 78 9.36 -14.25 3.12
C ARG A 78 8.99 -12.81 3.44
N VAL A 79 9.97 -11.98 3.78
CA VAL A 79 9.75 -10.55 4.11
C VAL A 79 9.10 -9.77 2.96
N ILE A 80 9.51 -10.01 1.71
CA ILE A 80 8.95 -9.31 0.54
C ILE A 80 7.52 -9.80 0.27
N LEU A 81 7.32 -11.11 0.33
CA LEU A 81 5.99 -11.69 0.15
C LEU A 81 5.01 -11.24 1.24
N SER A 82 5.43 -11.22 2.51
CA SER A 82 4.62 -10.75 3.63
C SER A 82 4.35 -9.24 3.59
N ALA A 83 5.27 -8.44 3.04
CA ALA A 83 5.05 -7.01 2.86
C ALA A 83 4.00 -6.74 1.77
N CYS A 84 4.02 -7.53 0.70
CA CYS A 84 3.11 -7.36 -0.44
C CYS A 84 1.73 -8.00 -0.22
N SER A 85 1.68 -9.15 0.46
CA SER A 85 0.47 -9.99 0.57
C SER A 85 0.12 -10.28 2.03
N PRO A 86 -1.09 -9.88 2.49
CA PRO A 86 -1.58 -10.26 3.80
C PRO A 86 -1.71 -11.78 4.00
N TYR A 87 -2.01 -12.53 2.94
CA TYR A 87 -2.03 -14.00 2.95
C TYR A 87 -0.66 -14.58 3.32
N PHE A 88 0.41 -14.18 2.62
CA PHE A 88 1.76 -14.64 2.92
C PHE A 88 2.25 -14.14 4.28
N ARG A 89 1.84 -12.94 4.70
CA ARG A 89 2.11 -12.46 6.05
C ARG A 89 1.53 -13.40 7.09
N ALA A 90 0.22 -13.70 7.02
CA ALA A 90 -0.43 -14.61 7.96
C ALA A 90 0.22 -16.00 7.97
N MET A 91 0.54 -16.54 6.80
CA MET A 91 1.23 -17.82 6.64
C MET A 91 2.61 -17.83 7.31
N PHE A 92 3.41 -16.78 7.11
CA PHE A 92 4.79 -16.74 7.56
C PHE A 92 5.00 -16.20 8.98
N THR A 93 4.06 -15.45 9.54
CA THR A 93 4.15 -14.94 10.91
C THR A 93 3.27 -15.73 11.89
N GLY A 94 2.50 -16.71 11.42
CA GLY A 94 1.66 -17.54 12.26
C GLY A 94 2.46 -18.56 13.10
N GLU A 95 1.78 -19.19 14.06
CA GLU A 95 2.37 -20.26 14.91
C GLU A 95 2.21 -21.67 14.30
N LEU A 96 1.59 -21.76 13.11
CA LEU A 96 1.34 -23.02 12.42
C LEU A 96 2.61 -23.59 11.78
N ALA A 97 2.60 -24.88 11.44
CA ALA A 97 3.77 -25.60 10.93
C ALA A 97 4.35 -24.96 9.65
N GLU A 98 3.50 -24.40 8.80
CA GLU A 98 3.84 -23.70 7.56
C GLU A 98 4.79 -22.53 7.79
N SER A 99 4.73 -21.87 8.97
CA SER A 99 5.63 -20.77 9.29
C SER A 99 7.08 -21.21 9.53
N ARG A 100 7.33 -22.53 9.66
CA ARG A 100 8.67 -23.09 9.85
C ARG A 100 9.17 -23.85 8.62
N GLN A 101 8.35 -23.99 7.60
CA GLN A 101 8.70 -24.70 6.37
C GLN A 101 9.52 -23.82 5.44
N THR A 102 10.61 -24.38 4.92
CA THR A 102 11.43 -23.74 3.87
C THR A 102 10.86 -23.99 2.47
N GLU A 103 9.99 -24.98 2.31
CA GLU A 103 9.29 -25.31 1.08
C GLU A 103 7.80 -25.40 1.36
N VAL A 104 7.00 -24.55 0.69
CA VAL A 104 5.57 -24.40 0.92
C VAL A 104 4.82 -24.72 -0.35
N VAL A 105 3.92 -25.70 -0.28
CA VAL A 105 3.08 -26.09 -1.41
C VAL A 105 1.85 -25.19 -1.45
N ILE A 106 1.69 -24.42 -2.53
CA ILE A 106 0.50 -23.62 -2.78
C ILE A 106 -0.37 -24.36 -3.79
N ARG A 107 -1.63 -24.59 -3.40
CA ARG A 107 -2.63 -25.27 -4.22
C ARG A 107 -3.61 -24.24 -4.79
N ASP A 108 -4.39 -24.69 -5.78
CA ASP A 108 -5.52 -23.93 -6.34
C ASP A 108 -5.15 -22.58 -6.99
N ILE A 109 -3.89 -22.44 -7.41
CA ILE A 109 -3.40 -21.29 -8.18
C ILE A 109 -2.70 -21.82 -9.44
N ASP A 110 -2.99 -21.18 -10.57
CA ASP A 110 -2.28 -21.41 -11.84
C ASP A 110 -0.79 -21.03 -11.72
N GLU A 111 0.09 -21.87 -12.26
CA GLU A 111 1.54 -21.70 -12.14
C GLU A 111 2.02 -20.36 -12.73
N ARG A 112 1.46 -19.94 -13.87
CA ARG A 112 1.84 -18.69 -14.54
C ARG A 112 1.27 -17.48 -13.80
N ALA A 113 0.04 -17.57 -13.28
CA ALA A 113 -0.53 -16.54 -12.44
C ALA A 113 0.32 -16.32 -11.18
N MET A 114 0.75 -17.39 -10.50
CA MET A 114 1.65 -17.26 -9.34
C MET A 114 2.94 -16.55 -9.72
N GLU A 115 3.62 -16.97 -10.81
CA GLU A 115 4.86 -16.33 -11.25
C GLU A 115 4.69 -14.83 -11.48
N LEU A 116 3.62 -14.41 -12.17
CA LEU A 116 3.33 -13.00 -12.42
C LEU A 116 3.10 -12.21 -11.12
N LEU A 117 2.39 -12.79 -10.15
CA LEU A 117 2.12 -12.15 -8.85
C LEU A 117 3.39 -12.04 -8.00
N ILE A 118 4.25 -13.06 -8.03
CA ILE A 118 5.56 -12.98 -7.36
C ILE A 118 6.45 -11.98 -8.06
N ASP A 119 6.52 -11.96 -9.40
CA ASP A 119 7.30 -10.96 -10.13
C ASP A 119 6.81 -9.54 -9.84
N PHE A 120 5.51 -9.31 -9.72
CA PHE A 120 4.95 -8.04 -9.27
C PHE A 120 5.49 -7.64 -7.89
N ALA A 121 5.55 -8.55 -6.92
CA ALA A 121 6.07 -8.27 -5.58
C ALA A 121 7.53 -7.75 -5.59
N TYR A 122 8.30 -8.06 -6.64
CA TYR A 122 9.69 -7.64 -6.82
C TYR A 122 9.94 -6.57 -7.88
N THR A 123 8.91 -6.18 -8.65
CA THR A 123 9.08 -5.23 -9.77
C THR A 123 8.07 -4.09 -9.76
N SER A 124 7.03 -4.19 -8.91
CA SER A 124 5.87 -3.31 -8.89
C SER A 124 5.15 -3.21 -10.25
N GLN A 125 5.32 -4.22 -11.10
CA GLN A 125 4.81 -4.23 -12.46
C GLN A 125 4.12 -5.55 -12.76
N ILE A 126 2.96 -5.46 -13.41
CA ILE A 126 2.22 -6.61 -13.91
C ILE A 126 1.43 -6.19 -15.15
N THR A 127 1.35 -7.09 -16.12
CA THR A 127 0.57 -6.87 -17.35
C THR A 127 -0.66 -7.76 -17.29
N VAL A 128 -1.84 -7.12 -17.27
CA VAL A 128 -3.12 -7.80 -17.39
C VAL A 128 -3.54 -7.85 -18.85
N GLU A 129 -3.85 -9.04 -19.35
CA GLU A 129 -4.24 -9.30 -20.74
C GLU A 129 -5.34 -10.36 -20.79
N GLU A 130 -6.02 -10.48 -21.93
CA GLU A 130 -7.13 -11.43 -22.12
C GLU A 130 -6.72 -12.88 -21.79
N GLY A 131 -5.50 -13.26 -22.17
CA GLY A 131 -4.98 -14.61 -21.97
C GLY A 131 -4.63 -14.96 -20.52
N ASN A 132 -4.55 -13.98 -19.61
CA ASN A 132 -4.16 -14.24 -18.22
C ASN A 132 -5.19 -13.78 -17.17
N VAL A 133 -6.09 -12.85 -17.49
CA VAL A 133 -6.96 -12.20 -16.50
C VAL A 133 -7.86 -13.19 -15.74
N GLN A 134 -8.29 -14.27 -16.41
CA GLN A 134 -9.16 -15.29 -15.83
C GLN A 134 -8.47 -16.15 -14.77
N THR A 135 -7.15 -16.36 -14.87
CA THR A 135 -6.36 -17.08 -13.85
C THR A 135 -5.71 -16.12 -12.86
N LEU A 136 -5.44 -14.89 -13.29
CA LEU A 136 -4.79 -13.88 -12.48
C LEU A 136 -5.71 -13.28 -11.41
N LEU A 137 -6.97 -12.94 -11.76
CA LEU A 137 -7.92 -12.37 -10.79
C LEU A 137 -8.16 -13.30 -9.59
N PRO A 138 -8.47 -14.60 -9.77
CA PRO A 138 -8.71 -15.50 -8.64
C PRO A 138 -7.48 -15.66 -7.75
N ALA A 139 -6.29 -15.74 -8.36
CA ALA A 139 -5.02 -15.81 -7.64
C ALA A 139 -4.76 -14.53 -6.84
N ALA A 140 -5.02 -13.35 -7.42
CA ALA A 140 -4.90 -12.08 -6.71
C ALA A 140 -5.92 -11.95 -5.56
N CYS A 141 -7.14 -12.48 -5.72
CA CYS A 141 -8.13 -12.59 -4.64
C CYS A 141 -7.63 -13.46 -3.49
N LEU A 142 -7.15 -14.67 -3.80
CA LEU A 142 -6.65 -15.62 -2.81
C LEU A 142 -5.44 -15.07 -2.05
N LEU A 143 -4.48 -14.49 -2.76
CA LEU A 143 -3.28 -13.88 -2.17
C LEU A 143 -3.55 -12.49 -1.57
N GLN A 144 -4.78 -12.00 -1.61
CA GLN A 144 -5.21 -10.72 -1.03
C GLN A 144 -4.43 -9.51 -1.57
N LEU A 145 -4.13 -9.52 -2.88
CA LEU A 145 -3.45 -8.45 -3.61
C LEU A 145 -4.47 -7.49 -4.23
N ALA A 146 -5.02 -6.58 -3.42
CA ALA A 146 -6.13 -5.71 -3.80
C ALA A 146 -5.88 -4.86 -5.06
N GLU A 147 -4.68 -4.27 -5.19
CA GLU A 147 -4.32 -3.45 -6.35
C GLU A 147 -4.39 -4.23 -7.67
N ILE A 148 -3.98 -5.51 -7.65
CA ILE A 148 -4.02 -6.38 -8.84
C ILE A 148 -5.45 -6.83 -9.11
N GLN A 149 -6.25 -7.10 -8.06
CA GLN A 149 -7.67 -7.40 -8.22
C GLN A 149 -8.41 -6.25 -8.90
N GLU A 150 -8.15 -5.02 -8.47
CA GLU A 150 -8.71 -3.81 -9.06
C GLU A 150 -8.28 -3.65 -10.52
N ALA A 151 -6.99 -3.81 -10.83
CA ALA A 151 -6.49 -3.75 -12.21
C ALA A 151 -7.15 -4.81 -13.11
N CYS A 152 -7.32 -6.04 -12.63
CA CYS A 152 -8.02 -7.10 -13.35
C CYS A 152 -9.50 -6.78 -13.56
N CYS A 153 -10.18 -6.25 -12.54
CA CYS A 153 -11.58 -5.82 -12.65
C CYS A 153 -11.73 -4.68 -13.65
N GLU A 154 -10.85 -3.68 -13.62
CA GLU A 154 -10.86 -2.56 -14.58
C GLU A 154 -10.61 -3.04 -16.01
N PHE A 155 -9.71 -4.00 -16.21
CA PHE A 155 -9.51 -4.62 -17.51
C PHE A 155 -10.80 -5.29 -18.02
N LEU A 156 -11.43 -6.14 -17.19
CA LEU A 156 -12.67 -6.83 -17.55
C LEU A 156 -13.84 -5.87 -17.82
N LYS A 157 -13.95 -4.78 -17.06
CA LYS A 157 -14.95 -3.73 -17.31
C LYS A 157 -14.80 -3.12 -18.70
N ARG A 158 -13.56 -2.86 -19.14
CA ARG A 158 -13.27 -2.27 -20.46
C ARG A 158 -13.52 -3.24 -21.61
N GLN A 159 -13.49 -4.55 -21.34
CA GLN A 159 -13.72 -5.61 -22.32
C GLN A 159 -15.18 -6.09 -22.35
N LEU A 160 -16.10 -5.44 -21.64
CA LEU A 160 -17.52 -5.83 -21.64
C LEU A 160 -18.12 -5.69 -23.04
N ASP A 161 -18.65 -6.80 -23.53
CA ASP A 161 -19.30 -6.92 -24.82
C ASP A 161 -20.56 -7.80 -24.68
N PRO A 162 -21.64 -7.57 -25.47
CA PRO A 162 -22.83 -8.41 -25.42
C PRO A 162 -22.56 -9.92 -25.57
N SER A 163 -21.48 -10.30 -26.28
CA SER A 163 -21.07 -11.70 -26.45
C SER A 163 -20.42 -12.32 -25.21
N ASN A 164 -19.85 -11.52 -24.30
CA ASN A 164 -19.07 -12.01 -23.15
C ASN A 164 -19.61 -11.57 -21.78
N CYS A 165 -20.56 -10.64 -21.73
CA CYS A 165 -20.98 -9.99 -20.50
C CYS A 165 -21.57 -10.95 -19.46
N LEU A 166 -22.24 -12.03 -19.90
CA LEU A 166 -22.76 -13.07 -19.01
C LEU A 166 -21.64 -13.89 -18.36
N GLY A 167 -20.58 -14.18 -19.13
CA GLY A 167 -19.39 -14.87 -18.62
C GLY A 167 -18.65 -14.00 -17.60
N ILE A 168 -18.42 -12.72 -17.93
CA ILE A 168 -17.78 -11.77 -17.01
C ILE A 168 -18.62 -11.57 -15.74
N ARG A 169 -19.95 -11.51 -15.86
CA ARG A 169 -20.87 -11.43 -14.73
C ARG A 169 -20.76 -12.66 -13.81
N ALA A 170 -20.85 -13.86 -14.38
CA ALA A 170 -20.74 -15.11 -13.61
C ALA A 170 -19.36 -15.25 -12.94
N PHE A 171 -18.31 -14.83 -13.64
CA PHE A 171 -16.95 -14.80 -13.12
C PHE A 171 -16.82 -13.82 -11.93
N ALA A 172 -17.38 -12.61 -12.06
CA ALA A 172 -17.37 -11.61 -11.00
C ALA A 172 -18.12 -12.08 -9.75
N ASP A 173 -19.24 -12.78 -9.92
CA ASP A 173 -20.01 -13.38 -8.83
C ASP A 173 -19.19 -14.44 -8.09
N THR A 174 -18.56 -15.35 -8.84
CA THR A 174 -17.71 -16.44 -8.31
C THR A 174 -16.56 -15.92 -7.45
N HIS A 175 -15.93 -14.81 -7.85
CA HIS A 175 -14.78 -14.24 -7.14
C HIS A 175 -15.16 -13.09 -6.20
N SER A 176 -16.46 -12.87 -5.94
CA SER A 176 -16.97 -11.81 -5.06
C SER A 176 -16.51 -10.41 -5.46
N CYS A 177 -16.23 -10.18 -6.75
CA CYS A 177 -15.87 -8.88 -7.32
C CYS A 177 -17.14 -8.03 -7.50
N ARG A 178 -17.70 -7.55 -6.39
CA ARG A 178 -19.03 -6.90 -6.33
C ARG A 178 -19.22 -5.76 -7.32
N GLU A 179 -18.20 -4.93 -7.50
CA GLU A 179 -18.31 -3.79 -8.42
C GLU A 179 -18.29 -4.22 -9.89
N LEU A 180 -17.47 -5.21 -10.25
CA LEU A 180 -17.49 -5.79 -11.59
C LEU A 180 -18.83 -6.48 -11.86
N LEU A 181 -19.36 -7.22 -10.89
CA LEU A 181 -20.68 -7.87 -10.98
C LEU A 181 -21.77 -6.84 -11.25
N ARG A 182 -21.83 -5.77 -10.46
CA ARG A 182 -22.82 -4.69 -10.61
C ARG A 182 -22.76 -4.03 -11.99
N ILE A 183 -21.56 -3.80 -12.52
CA ILE A 183 -21.37 -3.19 -13.84
C ILE A 183 -21.79 -4.16 -14.95
N ALA A 184 -21.38 -5.43 -14.86
CA ALA A 184 -21.76 -6.46 -15.82
C ALA A 184 -23.28 -6.73 -15.82
N ASP A 185 -23.92 -6.69 -14.65
CA ASP A 185 -25.39 -6.75 -14.49
C ASP A 185 -26.07 -5.59 -15.23
N LYS A 186 -25.65 -4.36 -14.95
CA LYS A 186 -26.22 -3.17 -15.58
C LYS A 186 -26.04 -3.19 -17.10
N PHE A 187 -24.87 -3.61 -17.57
CA PHE A 187 -24.59 -3.75 -18.99
C PHE A 187 -25.48 -4.81 -19.64
N THR A 188 -25.65 -5.96 -18.98
CA THR A 188 -26.51 -7.06 -19.46
C THR A 188 -27.97 -6.61 -19.57
N GLN A 189 -28.47 -5.85 -18.59
CA GLN A 189 -29.83 -5.31 -18.61
C GLN A 189 -30.03 -4.30 -19.75
N HIS A 190 -29.07 -3.41 -19.98
CA HIS A 190 -29.14 -2.40 -21.03
C HIS A 190 -29.10 -3.02 -22.44
N ASN A 191 -28.30 -4.06 -22.64
CA ASN A 191 -28.09 -4.71 -23.94
C ASN A 191 -28.86 -6.03 -24.08
N PHE A 192 -29.94 -6.21 -23.31
CA PHE A 192 -30.65 -7.48 -23.18
C PHE A 192 -31.08 -8.08 -24.53
N GLN A 193 -31.52 -7.27 -25.49
CA GLN A 193 -31.93 -7.76 -26.81
C GLN A 193 -30.78 -8.44 -27.54
N GLU A 194 -29.61 -7.80 -27.65
CA GLU A 194 -28.43 -8.37 -28.31
C GLU A 194 -27.92 -9.62 -27.60
N VAL A 195 -27.87 -9.59 -26.26
CA VAL A 195 -27.48 -10.74 -25.44
C VAL A 195 -28.42 -11.93 -25.67
N SER A 196 -29.74 -11.68 -25.73
CA SER A 196 -30.76 -12.73 -25.93
C SER A 196 -30.71 -13.36 -27.33
N HIS A 197 -30.28 -12.61 -28.34
CA HIS A 197 -30.08 -13.12 -29.69
C HIS A 197 -28.78 -13.92 -29.82
N GLY A 198 -27.72 -13.52 -29.11
CA GLY A 198 -26.44 -14.25 -29.06
C GLY A 198 -26.55 -15.65 -28.44
N LEU A 199 -27.44 -15.83 -27.45
CA LEU A 199 -27.71 -17.11 -26.78
C LEU A 199 -28.46 -18.16 -27.65
N ARG A 200 -28.99 -17.76 -28.82
CA ARG A 200 -29.79 -18.64 -29.70
C ARG A 200 -28.99 -19.22 -30.87
N ARG A 201 -27.68 -18.93 -30.94
CA ARG A 201 -26.75 -19.52 -31.90
C ARG A 201 -25.87 -20.54 -31.19
#